data_AF-A0A7X1W8D0-F1
#
_entry.id   AF-A0A7X1W8D0-F1
#
_cell.length_a   1.000
_cell.length_b   1.000
_cell.length_c   1.000
_cell.angle_alpha   90.00
_cell.angle_beta   90.00
_cell.angle_gamma   90.00
#
_symmetry.space_group_name_H-M   'P 1'
#
loop_
_entity.id
_entity.type
_entity.pdbx_description
1 polymer ?
#
loop_
_entity_poly.entity_id
_entity_poly.type
_entity_poly.pdbx_seq_one_letter_code
_entity_poly.pdbx_strand_id
1 'polypeptide(L)'
;QALGLEDAVRSAYRGERCTYVLNSGLDDDAVSEALFISNPSARARIQELIKDRHSRSDSRKKQKLRLGWSYAQRFCAKNDTSSFFGPLAWGHFKDQQIANVQLTQNDTTWLKDRHTFFENWVMQRLVEQINQQCPNTDCMPLKLNASCYLREQHLFMPINKSQRLTPLTAQVLHTINAQHKEDVTFKQILNACSDISPYTLRDLLDHLVNKRIVRRGWDISPRERNPIVRLQHYLATTGVSPDFQKA
;
A
#
# COMPACT_ATOMS: atom_id res chain seq x y z
N GLN A 1 -9.90 11.08 -24.13
CA GLN A 1 -11.33 10.77 -23.98
C GLN A 1 -12.01 11.45 -22.77
N ALA A 2 -11.37 12.39 -22.06
CA ALA A 2 -12.04 13.22 -21.03
C ALA A 2 -12.46 14.63 -21.53
N LEU A 3 -12.49 14.85 -22.85
CA LEU A 3 -12.72 16.17 -23.47
C LEU A 3 -14.04 16.79 -23.01
N GLY A 4 -15.11 15.99 -22.89
CA GLY A 4 -16.42 16.47 -22.46
C GLY A 4 -16.47 16.99 -21.02
N LEU A 5 -15.69 16.40 -20.09
CA LEU A 5 -15.67 16.86 -18.71
C LEU A 5 -14.86 18.17 -18.56
N GLU A 6 -13.74 18.27 -19.28
CA GLU A 6 -12.94 19.49 -19.33
C GLU A 6 -13.72 20.64 -19.98
N ASP A 7 -14.42 20.38 -21.08
CA ASP A 7 -15.29 21.34 -21.74
C ASP A 7 -16.43 21.80 -20.81
N ALA A 8 -17.05 20.89 -20.06
CA ALA A 8 -18.06 21.24 -19.05
C ALA A 8 -17.51 22.23 -18.02
N VAL A 9 -16.31 21.96 -17.49
CA VAL A 9 -15.65 22.82 -16.50
C VAL A 9 -15.29 24.17 -17.12
N ARG A 10 -14.70 24.20 -18.32
CA ARG A 10 -14.36 25.44 -19.04
C ARG A 10 -15.59 26.31 -19.32
N SER A 11 -16.70 25.72 -19.79
CA SER A 11 -17.97 26.43 -19.99
C SER A 11 -18.56 26.97 -18.68
N ALA A 12 -18.49 26.19 -17.59
CA ALA A 12 -18.97 26.65 -16.29
C ALA A 12 -18.17 27.87 -15.77
N TYR A 13 -16.85 27.91 -16.00
CA TYR A 13 -16.01 29.07 -15.68
C TYR A 13 -16.36 30.31 -16.52
N ARG A 14 -16.90 30.12 -17.73
CA ARG A 14 -17.41 31.21 -18.60
C ARG A 14 -18.84 31.64 -18.25
N GLY A 15 -19.46 31.05 -17.24
CA GLY A 15 -20.84 31.34 -16.82
C GLY A 15 -21.91 30.52 -17.55
N GLU A 16 -21.52 29.62 -18.45
CA GLU A 16 -22.42 28.75 -19.21
C GLU A 16 -22.61 27.43 -18.46
N ARG A 17 -23.73 27.28 -17.72
CA ARG A 17 -24.02 26.02 -17.02
C ARG A 17 -24.64 24.99 -17.95
N CYS A 18 -23.79 24.22 -18.63
CA CYS A 18 -24.21 23.11 -19.48
C CYS A 18 -24.35 21.81 -18.67
N THR A 19 -25.50 21.63 -18.01
CA THR A 19 -25.82 20.40 -17.24
C THR A 19 -25.74 19.13 -18.09
N TYR A 20 -26.05 19.23 -19.39
CA TYR A 20 -25.93 18.14 -20.34
C TYR A 20 -24.47 17.71 -20.58
N VAL A 21 -23.57 18.68 -20.76
CA VAL A 21 -22.14 18.43 -20.99
C VAL A 21 -21.49 17.84 -19.73
N LEU A 22 -21.89 18.31 -18.53
CA LEU A 22 -21.49 17.69 -17.27
C LEU A 22 -21.93 16.22 -17.19
N ASN A 23 -23.22 15.93 -17.44
CA ASN A 23 -23.73 14.55 -17.36
C ASN A 23 -23.02 13.63 -18.36
N SER A 24 -22.76 14.11 -19.58
CA SER A 24 -22.01 13.35 -20.59
C SER A 24 -20.56 13.11 -20.18
N GLY A 25 -19.89 14.09 -19.57
CA GLY A 25 -18.52 13.91 -19.07
C GLY A 25 -18.44 12.99 -17.85
N LEU A 26 -19.48 12.96 -17.01
CA LEU A 26 -19.56 12.06 -15.85
C LEU A 26 -19.91 10.61 -16.23
N ASP A 27 -20.43 10.38 -17.43
CA ASP A 27 -20.77 9.05 -17.97
C ASP A 27 -19.58 8.38 -18.68
N ASP A 28 -18.41 9.01 -18.66
CA ASP A 28 -17.18 8.40 -19.17
C ASP A 28 -16.67 7.28 -18.25
N ASP A 29 -16.23 6.16 -18.83
CA ASP A 29 -15.78 4.99 -18.08
C ASP A 29 -14.57 5.27 -17.18
N ALA A 30 -13.62 6.09 -17.64
CA ALA A 30 -12.45 6.45 -16.84
C ALA A 30 -12.85 7.36 -15.66
N VAL A 31 -13.84 8.24 -15.85
CA VAL A 31 -14.41 9.06 -14.78
C VAL A 31 -15.19 8.20 -13.78
N SER A 32 -15.95 7.21 -14.26
CA SER A 32 -16.67 6.24 -13.42
C SER A 32 -15.72 5.41 -12.57
N GLU A 33 -14.62 4.94 -13.15
CA GLU A 33 -13.54 4.23 -12.44
C GLU A 33 -12.90 5.12 -11.37
N ALA A 34 -12.54 6.37 -11.72
CA ALA A 34 -11.95 7.34 -10.80
C ALA A 34 -12.84 7.60 -9.59
N LEU A 35 -14.15 7.76 -9.84
CA LEU A 35 -15.16 7.94 -8.81
C LEU A 35 -15.26 6.71 -7.90
N PHE A 36 -15.24 5.50 -8.46
CA PHE A 36 -15.32 4.28 -7.67
C PHE A 36 -14.16 4.15 -6.69
N ILE A 37 -12.93 4.31 -7.19
CA ILE A 37 -11.71 4.15 -6.40
C ILE A 37 -11.64 5.23 -5.31
N SER A 38 -12.06 6.46 -5.63
CA SER A 38 -12.07 7.57 -4.67
C SER A 38 -13.17 7.45 -3.63
N ASN A 39 -14.39 7.12 -4.07
CA ASN A 39 -15.58 7.04 -3.23
C ASN A 39 -16.71 6.26 -3.93
N PRO A 40 -16.90 4.97 -3.62
CA PRO A 40 -17.94 4.14 -4.22
C PRO A 40 -19.36 4.70 -4.07
N SER A 41 -19.66 5.35 -2.93
CA SER A 41 -20.97 5.98 -2.71
C SER A 41 -21.20 7.20 -3.60
N ALA A 42 -20.14 7.96 -3.90
CA ALA A 42 -20.23 9.08 -4.83
C ALA A 42 -20.48 8.60 -6.26
N ARG A 43 -19.82 7.50 -6.68
CA ARG A 43 -20.10 6.85 -7.96
C ARG A 43 -21.58 6.47 -8.07
N ALA A 44 -22.13 5.77 -7.07
CA ALA A 44 -23.54 5.36 -7.10
C ALA A 44 -24.48 6.56 -7.27
N ARG A 45 -24.26 7.64 -6.51
CA ARG A 45 -25.06 8.87 -6.60
C ARG A 45 -24.96 9.58 -7.95
N ILE A 46 -23.79 9.56 -8.58
CA ILE A 46 -23.57 10.13 -9.91
C ILE A 46 -24.22 9.26 -10.99
N GLN A 47 -24.17 7.93 -10.87
CA GLN A 47 -24.89 7.02 -11.76
C GLN A 47 -26.41 7.26 -11.70
N GLU A 48 -26.97 7.48 -10.51
CA GLU A 48 -28.38 7.89 -10.39
C GLU A 48 -28.65 9.23 -11.07
N LEU A 49 -27.75 10.22 -10.95
CA LEU A 49 -27.90 11.51 -11.65
C LEU A 49 -27.96 11.35 -13.17
N ILE A 50 -27.10 10.48 -13.73
CA ILE A 50 -27.02 10.20 -15.16
C ILE A 50 -28.29 9.48 -15.65
N LYS A 51 -28.79 8.51 -14.86
CA LYS A 51 -30.07 7.82 -15.13
C LYS A 51 -31.24 8.80 -15.11
N ASP A 52 -31.28 9.68 -14.11
CA ASP A 52 -32.35 10.66 -13.91
C ASP A 52 -32.12 11.96 -14.71
N ARG A 53 -31.25 11.97 -15.72
CA ARG A 53 -30.86 13.22 -16.42
C ARG A 53 -32.05 13.99 -17.02
N HIS A 54 -33.07 13.27 -17.49
CA HIS A 54 -34.29 13.84 -18.08
C HIS A 54 -35.41 14.14 -17.06
N SER A 55 -35.25 13.76 -15.79
CA SER A 55 -36.26 14.01 -14.76
C SER A 55 -36.36 15.50 -14.38
N ARG A 56 -37.48 15.89 -13.76
CA ARG A 56 -37.68 17.26 -13.24
C ARG A 56 -36.61 17.60 -12.21
N SER A 57 -36.15 18.85 -12.24
CA SER A 57 -35.17 19.36 -11.26
C SER A 57 -35.81 19.55 -9.89
N ASP A 58 -35.40 18.74 -8.92
CA ASP A 58 -35.77 18.84 -7.50
C ASP A 58 -34.54 19.13 -6.61
N SER A 59 -34.75 19.24 -5.30
CA SER A 59 -33.66 19.51 -4.34
C SER A 59 -32.60 18.41 -4.31
N ARG A 60 -33.00 17.14 -4.49
CA ARG A 60 -32.12 15.97 -4.49
C ARG A 60 -31.23 15.95 -5.73
N LYS A 61 -31.79 16.22 -6.92
CA LYS A 61 -31.06 16.34 -8.19
C LYS A 61 -30.06 17.50 -8.13
N LYS A 62 -30.44 18.64 -7.55
CA LYS A 62 -29.49 19.76 -7.32
C LYS A 62 -28.32 19.36 -6.42
N GLN A 63 -28.55 18.54 -5.38
CA GLN A 63 -27.47 18.05 -4.53
C GLN A 63 -26.53 17.10 -5.28
N LYS A 64 -27.07 16.18 -6.09
CA LYS A 64 -26.27 15.29 -6.95
C LYS A 64 -25.47 16.08 -7.99
N LEU A 65 -26.05 17.13 -8.58
CA LEU A 65 -25.35 18.04 -9.50
C LEU A 65 -24.19 18.78 -8.83
N ARG A 66 -24.37 19.26 -7.59
CA ARG A 66 -23.25 19.86 -6.82
C ARG A 66 -22.14 18.85 -6.56
N LEU A 67 -22.48 17.61 -6.25
CA LEU A 67 -21.50 16.53 -6.11
C LEU A 67 -20.75 16.27 -7.42
N GLY A 68 -21.47 16.17 -8.54
CA GLY A 68 -20.90 16.01 -9.88
C GLY A 68 -19.92 17.14 -10.22
N TRP A 69 -20.31 18.40 -9.99
CA TRP A 69 -19.43 19.55 -10.18
C TRP A 69 -18.18 19.53 -9.29
N SER A 70 -18.31 19.10 -8.02
CA SER A 70 -17.16 18.99 -7.12
C SER A 70 -16.13 17.98 -7.63
N TYR A 71 -16.58 16.85 -8.19
CA TYR A 71 -15.69 15.87 -8.81
C TYR A 71 -15.15 16.33 -10.16
N ALA A 72 -15.96 16.96 -11.01
CA ALA A 72 -15.50 17.54 -12.27
C ALA A 72 -14.37 18.56 -12.03
N GLN A 73 -14.54 19.45 -11.06
CA GLN A 73 -13.48 20.38 -10.65
C GLN A 73 -12.25 19.64 -10.12
N ARG A 74 -12.41 18.58 -9.33
CA ARG A 74 -11.28 17.81 -8.81
C ARG A 74 -10.50 17.11 -9.93
N PHE A 75 -11.19 16.55 -10.93
CA PHE A 75 -10.54 15.85 -12.05
C PHE A 75 -9.88 16.78 -13.05
N CYS A 76 -10.46 17.96 -13.31
CA CYS A 76 -9.97 18.86 -14.36
C CYS A 76 -9.11 20.02 -13.86
N ALA A 77 -9.24 20.43 -12.60
CA ALA A 77 -8.61 21.65 -12.09
C ALA A 77 -7.65 21.42 -10.91
N LYS A 78 -7.58 20.21 -10.35
CA LYS A 78 -6.65 19.89 -9.27
C LYS A 78 -5.65 18.84 -9.74
N ASN A 79 -4.39 19.26 -9.84
CA ASN A 79 -3.24 18.35 -9.93
C ASN A 79 -2.95 17.80 -8.52
N ASP A 80 -3.86 17.01 -7.99
CA ASP A 80 -3.65 16.31 -6.72
C ASP A 80 -3.21 14.88 -7.04
N THR A 81 -2.14 14.37 -6.44
CA THR A 81 -1.69 12.98 -6.65
C THR A 81 -2.40 12.00 -5.72
N SER A 82 -3.33 12.47 -4.88
CA SER A 82 -4.03 11.62 -3.91
C SER A 82 -5.11 10.75 -4.57
N SER A 83 -4.69 9.60 -5.12
CA SER A 83 -5.49 8.61 -5.87
C SER A 83 -5.60 8.92 -7.37
N PHE A 84 -6.48 8.25 -8.13
CA PHE A 84 -6.64 8.20 -9.62
C PHE A 84 -6.66 9.57 -10.38
N PHE A 85 -6.40 10.69 -9.73
CA PHE A 85 -6.35 12.05 -10.26
C PHE A 85 -5.11 12.25 -11.14
N GLY A 86 -5.17 11.68 -12.34
CA GLY A 86 -4.21 11.88 -13.41
C GLY A 86 -3.01 10.93 -13.38
N PRO A 87 -2.42 10.64 -14.55
CA PRO A 87 -1.21 9.84 -14.63
C PRO A 87 -0.04 10.63 -14.04
N LEU A 88 0.86 9.93 -13.34
CA LEU A 88 2.16 10.49 -13.01
C LEU A 88 3.00 10.53 -14.29
N ALA A 89 3.37 11.74 -14.72
CA ALA A 89 4.29 11.96 -15.82
C ALA A 89 5.72 12.15 -15.27
N TRP A 90 6.69 11.53 -15.94
CA TRP A 90 8.11 11.75 -15.69
C TRP A 90 8.66 12.65 -16.79
N GLY A 91 9.48 13.61 -16.41
CA GLY A 91 10.19 14.49 -17.33
C GLY A 91 11.69 14.46 -17.04
N HIS A 92 12.47 14.98 -17.98
CA HIS A 92 13.88 15.23 -17.79
C HIS A 92 14.27 16.53 -18.49
N PHE A 93 15.33 17.16 -18.01
CA PHE A 93 15.87 18.36 -18.66
C PHE A 93 16.71 17.98 -19.87
N LYS A 94 16.66 18.83 -20.92
CA LYS A 94 17.48 18.71 -22.14
C LYS A 94 18.09 20.08 -22.44
N ASP A 95 19.41 20.16 -22.48
CA ASP A 95 20.15 21.44 -22.63
C ASP A 95 19.84 22.18 -23.94
N GLN A 96 19.42 21.46 -24.98
CA GLN A 96 19.15 22.02 -26.31
C GLN A 96 17.65 22.17 -26.62
N GLN A 97 16.77 22.05 -25.62
CA GLN A 97 15.34 22.20 -25.85
C GLN A 97 14.95 23.68 -26.01
N ILE A 98 14.38 24.01 -27.17
CA ILE A 98 13.92 25.37 -27.48
C ILE A 98 12.58 25.67 -26.80
N ALA A 99 11.68 24.68 -26.71
CA ALA A 99 10.39 24.83 -26.04
C ALA A 99 10.53 24.78 -24.51
N ASN A 100 9.75 25.60 -23.79
CA ASN A 100 9.76 25.58 -22.33
C ASN A 100 9.31 24.23 -21.76
N VAL A 101 8.32 23.59 -22.40
CA VAL A 101 7.83 22.24 -22.05
C VAL A 101 7.47 21.53 -23.34
N GLN A 102 7.99 20.30 -23.51
CA GLN A 102 7.55 19.39 -24.56
C GLN A 102 6.79 18.23 -23.91
N LEU A 103 5.53 18.06 -24.30
CA LEU A 103 4.72 16.92 -23.86
C LEU A 103 4.86 15.79 -24.86
N THR A 104 5.34 14.64 -24.39
CA THR A 104 5.32 13.39 -25.15
C THR A 104 4.16 12.54 -24.67
N GLN A 105 3.26 12.21 -25.59
CA GLN A 105 2.15 11.29 -25.34
C GLN A 105 2.33 10.09 -26.27
N ASN A 106 1.90 8.91 -25.83
CA ASN A 106 1.80 7.76 -26.73
C ASN A 106 0.59 7.96 -27.64
N ASP A 107 0.74 7.71 -28.93
CA ASP A 107 -0.29 7.98 -29.95
C ASP A 107 -1.55 7.12 -29.79
N THR A 108 -1.46 5.98 -29.09
CA THR A 108 -2.55 5.00 -28.96
C THR A 108 -3.18 4.93 -27.57
N THR A 109 -2.42 5.21 -26.50
CA THR A 109 -2.93 5.11 -25.12
C THR A 109 -2.37 6.22 -24.24
N TRP A 110 -3.24 6.91 -23.50
CA TRP A 110 -2.82 7.98 -22.60
C TRP A 110 -2.19 7.47 -21.29
N LEU A 111 -2.37 6.17 -20.98
CA LEU A 111 -1.81 5.50 -19.81
C LEU A 111 -0.82 4.43 -20.26
N LYS A 112 0.42 4.51 -19.77
CA LYS A 112 1.49 3.55 -20.06
C LYS A 112 1.36 2.28 -19.21
N ASP A 113 1.33 2.46 -17.90
CA ASP A 113 1.29 1.37 -16.92
C ASP A 113 0.27 1.70 -15.81
N ARG A 114 -0.39 0.66 -15.29
CA ARG A 114 -1.30 0.77 -14.15
C ARG A 114 -0.87 -0.21 -13.07
N HIS A 115 -0.76 0.28 -11.85
CA HIS A 115 -0.49 -0.55 -10.69
C HIS A 115 -1.56 -0.31 -9.63
N THR A 116 -2.16 -1.39 -9.14
CA THR A 116 -3.06 -1.39 -8.00
C THR A 116 -2.33 -2.01 -6.82
N PHE A 117 -2.52 -1.43 -5.65
CA PHE A 117 -1.97 -1.95 -4.40
C PHE A 117 -3.13 -2.30 -3.48
N PHE A 118 -2.95 -3.32 -2.68
CA PHE A 118 -3.88 -3.57 -1.60
C PHE A 118 -3.77 -2.45 -0.57
N GLU A 119 -4.92 -2.09 0.01
CA GLU A 119 -4.95 -1.20 1.16
C GLU A 119 -4.04 -1.76 2.27
N ASN A 120 -3.08 -0.94 2.72
CA ASN A 120 -2.04 -1.38 3.65
C ASN A 120 -2.63 -1.99 4.94
N TRP A 121 -3.73 -1.43 5.44
CA TRP A 121 -4.39 -1.95 6.64
C TRP A 121 -4.93 -3.36 6.45
N VAL A 122 -5.45 -3.71 5.26
CA VAL A 122 -5.96 -5.07 4.96
C VAL A 122 -4.81 -6.05 5.03
N MET A 123 -3.69 -5.72 4.38
CA MET A 123 -2.51 -6.59 4.36
C MET A 123 -1.91 -6.75 5.76
N GLN A 124 -1.79 -5.67 6.52
CA GLN A 124 -1.35 -5.73 7.91
C GLN A 124 -2.25 -6.64 8.75
N ARG A 125 -3.58 -6.52 8.59
CA ARG A 125 -4.53 -7.37 9.30
C ARG A 125 -4.41 -8.85 8.93
N LEU A 126 -4.24 -9.18 7.65
CA LEU A 126 -4.03 -10.55 7.21
C LEU A 126 -2.74 -11.14 7.77
N VAL A 127 -1.62 -10.41 7.66
CA VAL A 127 -0.31 -10.83 8.19
C VAL A 127 -0.39 -11.07 9.70
N GLU A 128 -1.04 -10.18 10.44
CA GLU A 128 -1.27 -10.35 11.88
C GLU A 128 -2.07 -11.62 12.20
N GLN A 129 -3.08 -11.97 11.40
CA GLN A 129 -3.81 -13.23 11.60
C GLN A 129 -2.94 -14.46 11.34
N ILE A 130 -2.14 -14.45 10.27
CA ILE A 130 -1.22 -15.55 9.97
C ILE A 130 -0.21 -15.72 11.11
N ASN A 131 0.35 -14.62 11.60
CA ASN A 131 1.26 -14.63 12.75
C ASN A 131 0.58 -15.18 14.01
N GLN A 132 -0.67 -14.82 14.28
CA GLN A 132 -1.41 -15.30 15.46
C GLN A 132 -1.78 -16.78 15.39
N GLN A 133 -2.06 -17.30 14.19
CA GLN A 133 -2.58 -18.66 13.99
C GLN A 133 -1.51 -19.69 13.62
N CYS A 134 -0.27 -19.26 13.40
CA CYS A 134 0.81 -20.18 13.07
C CYS A 134 1.12 -21.08 14.29
N PRO A 135 0.95 -22.40 14.16
CA PRO A 135 1.01 -23.32 15.30
C PRO A 135 2.44 -23.55 15.80
N ASN A 136 3.45 -23.25 15.00
CA ASN A 136 4.85 -23.43 15.35
C ASN A 136 5.63 -22.12 15.18
N THR A 137 6.01 -21.51 16.30
CA THR A 137 6.81 -20.28 16.33
C THR A 137 8.24 -20.49 15.81
N ASP A 138 8.76 -21.72 15.79
CA ASP A 138 10.11 -22.01 15.29
C ASP A 138 10.22 -21.82 13.77
N CYS A 139 9.09 -21.89 13.05
CA CYS A 139 9.01 -21.65 11.61
C CYS A 139 8.85 -20.16 11.26
N MET A 140 8.56 -19.31 12.25
CA MET A 140 8.39 -17.88 12.01
C MET A 140 9.75 -17.21 11.77
N PRO A 141 9.81 -16.23 10.87
CA PRO A 141 11.02 -15.46 10.68
C PRO A 141 11.31 -14.56 11.88
N LEU A 142 12.59 -14.31 12.12
CA LEU A 142 13.14 -13.49 13.17
C LEU A 142 13.91 -12.35 12.51
N LYS A 143 13.56 -11.11 12.86
CA LYS A 143 14.21 -9.90 12.35
C LYS A 143 14.60 -8.99 13.48
N LEU A 144 15.78 -8.39 13.39
CA LEU A 144 16.13 -7.30 14.30
C LEU A 144 15.12 -6.16 14.08
N ASN A 145 14.64 -5.56 15.16
CA ASN A 145 13.76 -4.41 15.03
C ASN A 145 14.51 -3.27 14.34
N ALA A 146 13.93 -2.66 13.30
CA ALA A 146 14.55 -1.61 12.49
C ALA A 146 15.05 -0.38 13.30
N SER A 147 14.56 -0.20 14.51
CA SER A 147 15.04 0.87 15.41
C SER A 147 16.19 0.46 16.33
N CYS A 148 16.64 -0.80 16.22
CA CYS A 148 17.80 -1.34 16.90
C CYS A 148 18.93 -1.57 15.90
N TYR A 149 20.17 -1.40 16.33
CA TYR A 149 21.34 -1.80 15.56
C TYR A 149 22.44 -2.31 16.47
N LEU A 150 23.34 -3.12 15.91
CA LEU A 150 24.42 -3.77 16.63
C LEU A 150 25.75 -3.17 16.22
N ARG A 151 26.64 -2.99 17.20
CA ARG A 151 28.06 -2.73 16.97
C ARG A 151 28.84 -3.61 17.93
N GLU A 152 29.54 -4.59 17.38
CA GLU A 152 30.28 -5.58 18.18
C GLU A 152 29.36 -6.24 19.23
N GLN A 153 29.59 -6.02 20.53
CA GLN A 153 28.75 -6.55 21.62
C GLN A 153 27.82 -5.49 22.24
N HIS A 154 27.61 -4.36 21.57
CA HIS A 154 26.70 -3.31 22.02
C HIS A 154 25.44 -3.28 21.15
N LEU A 155 24.29 -3.40 21.82
CA LEU A 155 22.98 -3.16 21.23
C LEU A 155 22.59 -1.71 21.46
N PHE A 156 22.28 -1.01 20.38
CA PHE A 156 21.69 0.32 20.41
C PHE A 156 20.19 0.19 20.16
N MET A 157 19.42 0.90 20.98
CA MET A 157 17.95 0.90 21.00
C MET A 157 17.43 2.33 20.85
N PRO A 158 16.13 2.52 20.56
CA PRO A 158 15.53 3.84 20.49
C PRO A 158 15.78 4.70 21.73
N ILE A 159 15.80 6.03 21.53
CA ILE A 159 15.87 7.02 22.61
C ILE A 159 17.20 6.90 23.38
N ASN A 160 18.32 6.82 22.64
CA ASN A 160 19.70 6.79 23.16
C ASN A 160 19.96 5.71 24.22
N LYS A 161 19.17 4.63 24.24
CA LYS A 161 19.42 3.48 25.11
C LYS A 161 20.45 2.58 24.45
N SER A 162 21.41 2.12 25.23
CA SER A 162 22.36 1.11 24.80
C SER A 162 22.59 0.09 25.91
N GLN A 163 22.94 -1.12 25.52
CA GLN A 163 23.22 -2.21 26.44
C GLN A 163 24.37 -3.04 25.91
N ARG A 164 25.31 -3.38 26.80
CA ARG A 164 26.33 -4.40 26.53
C ARG A 164 25.69 -5.78 26.62
N LEU A 165 25.88 -6.58 25.58
CA LEU A 165 25.35 -7.92 25.45
C LEU A 165 26.33 -8.95 26.00
N THR A 166 25.80 -10.12 26.37
CA THR A 166 26.63 -11.30 26.59
C THR A 166 27.17 -11.79 25.23
N PRO A 167 28.29 -12.53 25.19
CA PRO A 167 28.81 -13.09 23.95
C PRO A 167 27.76 -13.93 23.19
N LEU A 168 26.98 -14.72 23.94
CA LEU A 168 25.90 -15.54 23.43
C LEU A 168 24.79 -14.69 22.74
N THR A 169 24.29 -13.67 23.44
CA THR A 169 23.24 -12.80 22.88
C THR A 169 23.74 -12.02 21.68
N ALA A 170 24.99 -11.54 21.72
CA ALA A 170 25.61 -10.85 20.60
C ALA A 170 25.71 -11.76 19.37
N GLN A 171 26.16 -13.01 19.53
CA GLN A 171 26.24 -13.99 18.45
C GLN A 171 24.88 -14.24 17.80
N VAL A 172 23.84 -14.51 18.60
CA VAL A 172 22.47 -14.74 18.08
C VAL A 172 21.95 -13.52 17.31
N LEU A 173 22.13 -12.31 17.87
CA LEU A 173 21.67 -11.09 17.22
C LEU A 173 22.46 -10.76 15.94
N HIS A 174 23.77 -11.08 15.88
CA HIS A 174 24.56 -10.98 14.65
C HIS A 174 24.07 -11.94 13.58
N THR A 175 23.73 -13.18 13.93
CA THR A 175 23.15 -14.14 12.98
C THR A 175 21.82 -13.62 12.40
N ILE A 176 20.95 -13.08 13.25
CA ILE A 176 19.68 -12.46 12.81
C ILE A 176 19.94 -11.24 11.90
N ASN A 177 20.92 -10.40 12.24
CA ASN A 177 21.20 -9.17 11.51
C ASN A 177 21.95 -9.41 10.18
N ALA A 178 22.82 -10.41 10.10
CA ALA A 178 23.58 -10.72 8.89
C ALA A 178 22.68 -11.17 7.74
N GLN A 179 21.57 -11.81 8.08
CA GLN A 179 20.60 -12.33 7.11
C GLN A 179 19.41 -11.38 6.90
N HIS A 180 19.54 -10.07 7.15
CA HIS A 180 18.43 -9.11 7.07
C HIS A 180 17.65 -9.07 5.73
N LYS A 181 18.19 -9.69 4.66
CA LYS A 181 17.54 -9.85 3.35
C LYS A 181 16.70 -11.14 3.23
N GLU A 182 16.98 -12.15 4.03
CA GLU A 182 16.31 -13.44 4.04
C GLU A 182 15.59 -13.67 5.38
N ASP A 183 14.53 -14.44 5.34
CA ASP A 183 13.71 -14.74 6.51
C ASP A 183 14.45 -15.81 7.35
N VAL A 184 15.04 -15.41 8.49
CA VAL A 184 15.79 -16.31 9.40
C VAL A 184 14.86 -17.00 10.38
N THR A 185 14.94 -18.31 10.51
CA THR A 185 14.12 -19.12 11.42
C THR A 185 14.93 -19.65 12.60
N PHE A 186 14.24 -20.18 13.62
CA PHE A 186 14.87 -20.82 14.78
C PHE A 186 15.89 -21.90 14.37
N LYS A 187 15.52 -22.76 13.41
CA LYS A 187 16.39 -23.86 12.94
C LYS A 187 17.68 -23.35 12.31
N GLN A 188 17.62 -22.25 11.55
CA GLN A 188 18.82 -21.67 10.94
C GLN A 188 19.76 -21.08 11.99
N ILE A 189 19.23 -20.43 13.03
CA ILE A 189 20.05 -19.91 14.13
C ILE A 189 20.66 -21.06 14.93
N LEU A 190 19.89 -22.11 15.21
CA LEU A 190 20.40 -23.29 15.94
C LEU A 190 21.56 -23.96 15.18
N ASN A 191 21.44 -24.07 13.84
CA ASN A 191 22.51 -24.61 13.01
C ASN A 191 23.76 -23.71 12.96
N ALA A 192 23.56 -22.38 12.97
CA ALA A 192 24.66 -21.42 12.98
C ALA A 192 25.36 -21.31 14.36
N CYS A 193 24.65 -21.67 15.43
CA CYS A 193 25.12 -21.61 16.80
C CYS A 193 25.03 -23.00 17.46
N SER A 194 25.84 -23.95 16.97
CA SER A 194 25.83 -25.36 17.39
C SER A 194 26.06 -25.60 18.89
N ASP A 195 26.68 -24.65 19.57
CA ASP A 195 27.08 -24.78 20.98
C ASP A 195 25.94 -24.42 21.95
N ILE A 196 24.79 -23.98 21.43
CA ILE A 196 23.63 -23.54 22.22
C ILE A 196 22.59 -24.65 22.27
N SER A 197 22.12 -24.98 23.48
CA SER A 197 20.99 -25.91 23.61
C SER A 197 19.71 -25.32 22.99
N PRO A 198 18.84 -26.12 22.36
CA PRO A 198 17.59 -25.63 21.79
C PRO A 198 16.68 -24.92 22.81
N TYR A 199 16.70 -25.38 24.06
CA TYR A 199 15.92 -24.77 25.14
C TYR A 199 16.43 -23.36 25.48
N THR A 200 17.74 -23.22 25.66
CA THR A 200 18.38 -21.93 25.94
C THR A 200 18.16 -20.93 24.80
N LEU A 201 18.22 -21.39 23.55
CA LEU A 201 17.96 -20.53 22.39
C LEU A 201 16.50 -20.04 22.36
N ARG A 202 15.53 -20.91 22.67
CA ARG A 202 14.11 -20.51 22.72
C ARG A 202 13.86 -19.45 23.80
N ASP A 203 14.35 -19.68 25.01
CA ASP A 203 14.17 -18.74 26.13
C ASP A 203 14.81 -17.37 25.82
N LEU A 204 16.02 -17.38 25.23
CA LEU A 204 16.67 -16.15 24.78
C LEU A 204 15.86 -15.41 23.70
N LEU A 205 15.36 -16.12 22.69
CA LEU A 205 14.58 -15.50 21.62
C LEU A 205 13.25 -14.96 22.14
N ASP A 206 12.57 -15.69 23.02
CA ASP A 206 11.34 -15.22 23.66
C ASP A 206 11.60 -13.98 24.51
N HIS A 207 12.72 -13.93 25.25
CA HIS A 207 13.13 -12.74 25.96
C HIS A 207 13.35 -11.54 25.02
N LEU A 208 14.08 -11.73 23.92
CA LEU A 208 14.37 -10.67 22.93
C LEU A 208 13.10 -10.18 22.23
N VAL A 209 12.15 -11.08 21.94
CA VAL A 209 10.84 -10.75 21.37
C VAL A 209 9.99 -9.97 22.37
N ASN A 210 9.93 -10.41 23.63
CA ASN A 210 9.22 -9.71 24.70
C ASN A 210 9.77 -8.29 24.95
N LYS A 211 11.09 -8.10 24.78
CA LYS A 211 11.76 -6.79 24.86
C LYS A 211 11.62 -5.96 23.59
N ARG A 212 10.97 -6.46 22.53
CA ARG A 212 10.82 -5.83 21.21
C ARG A 212 12.15 -5.51 20.51
N ILE A 213 13.21 -6.24 20.87
CA ILE A 213 14.53 -6.15 20.21
C ILE A 213 14.48 -6.95 18.91
N VAL A 214 13.90 -8.15 18.97
CA VAL A 214 13.64 -9.01 17.81
C VAL A 214 12.15 -9.01 17.54
N ARG A 215 11.77 -8.97 16.26
CA ARG A 215 10.39 -9.24 15.82
C ARG A 215 10.34 -10.69 15.34
N ARG A 216 9.31 -11.40 15.79
CA ARG A 216 8.97 -12.74 15.31
C ARG A 216 7.72 -12.63 14.44
N GLY A 217 7.70 -13.36 13.32
CA GLY A 217 6.58 -13.42 12.41
C GLY A 217 6.82 -12.65 11.12
N TRP A 218 5.99 -12.94 10.13
CA TRP A 218 6.08 -12.32 8.81
C TRP A 218 5.69 -10.85 8.84
N ASP A 219 6.22 -10.12 7.88
CA ASP A 219 5.86 -8.74 7.57
C ASP A 219 5.76 -8.56 6.06
N ILE A 220 4.89 -7.65 5.64
CA ILE A 220 4.76 -7.26 4.24
C ILE A 220 4.98 -5.76 4.15
N SER A 221 5.87 -5.36 3.24
CA SER A 221 6.09 -3.96 2.94
C SER A 221 4.81 -3.35 2.37
N PRO A 222 4.42 -2.13 2.78
CA PRO A 222 3.32 -1.40 2.14
C PRO A 222 3.52 -1.18 0.64
N ARG A 223 4.77 -1.33 0.15
CA ARG A 223 5.16 -1.19 -1.25
C ARG A 223 5.25 -2.52 -2.00
N GLU A 224 4.93 -3.64 -1.34
CA GLU A 224 4.92 -4.95 -1.98
C GLU A 224 3.89 -4.96 -3.11
N ARG A 225 4.32 -5.34 -4.32
CA ARG A 225 3.47 -5.34 -5.51
C ARG A 225 2.60 -6.58 -5.58
N ASN A 226 3.10 -7.69 -5.02
CA ASN A 226 2.40 -8.98 -5.07
C ASN A 226 2.21 -9.57 -3.66
N PRO A 227 1.49 -8.86 -2.76
CA PRO A 227 1.42 -9.27 -1.36
C PRO A 227 0.71 -10.61 -1.19
N ILE A 228 -0.25 -10.96 -2.05
CA ILE A 228 -0.96 -12.25 -2.02
C ILE A 228 -0.01 -13.42 -2.29
N VAL A 229 0.87 -13.31 -3.29
CA VAL A 229 1.87 -14.34 -3.60
C VAL A 229 2.80 -14.57 -2.40
N ARG A 230 3.17 -13.47 -1.73
CA ARG A 230 4.00 -13.50 -0.53
C ARG A 230 3.28 -14.15 0.65
N LEU A 231 2.01 -13.83 0.87
CA LEU A 231 1.16 -14.48 1.88
C LEU A 231 1.00 -15.99 1.60
N GLN A 232 0.78 -16.39 0.34
CA GLN A 232 0.70 -17.80 -0.03
C GLN A 232 1.99 -18.56 0.30
N HIS A 233 3.15 -17.94 0.06
CA HIS A 233 4.43 -18.52 0.45
C HIS A 233 4.56 -18.68 1.98
N TYR A 234 4.06 -17.70 2.75
CA TYR A 234 4.03 -17.81 4.21
C TYR A 234 3.13 -18.95 4.68
N LEU A 235 1.94 -19.10 4.11
CA LEU A 235 1.03 -20.20 4.46
C LEU A 235 1.62 -21.58 4.11
N ALA A 236 2.31 -21.70 2.97
CA ALA A 236 2.95 -22.94 2.53
C ALA A 236 4.08 -23.40 3.46
N THR A 237 4.83 -22.45 4.04
CA THR A 237 6.00 -22.75 4.89
C THR A 237 5.63 -22.99 6.36
N THR A 238 4.42 -22.61 6.79
CA THR A 238 4.05 -22.55 8.21
C THR A 238 3.24 -23.71 8.73
N GLY A 239 2.59 -24.47 7.84
CA GLY A 239 1.64 -25.50 8.24
C GLY A 239 0.54 -24.89 9.11
N VAL A 240 -0.33 -24.07 8.50
CA VAL A 240 -1.42 -23.36 9.18
C VAL A 240 -2.32 -24.34 9.93
N SER A 241 -2.90 -23.90 11.07
CA SER A 241 -3.85 -24.72 11.85
C SER A 241 -4.92 -25.39 10.96
N PRO A 242 -5.30 -26.64 11.22
CA PRO A 242 -6.37 -27.34 10.48
C PRO A 242 -7.69 -26.58 10.43
N ASP A 243 -7.96 -25.71 11.41
CA ASP A 243 -9.17 -24.89 11.46
C ASP A 243 -9.24 -23.86 10.33
N PHE A 244 -8.09 -23.42 9.80
CA PHE A 244 -8.02 -22.50 8.66
C PHE A 244 -8.17 -23.23 7.32
N GLN A 245 -7.98 -24.55 7.28
CA GLN A 245 -8.22 -25.36 6.07
C GLN A 245 -9.71 -25.68 5.86
N LYS A 246 -10.55 -25.46 6.87
CA LYS A 246 -11.99 -25.78 6.85
C LYS A 246 -12.90 -24.59 6.51
N ALA A 247 -12.34 -23.38 6.35
CA ALA A 247 -13.05 -22.17 5.95
C ALA A 247 -12.88 -21.91 4.45
#